data_AF-A0ABD1I4C9-F1
#
_entry.id   AF-A0ABD1I4C9-F1
#
_cell.length_a   1.000
_cell.length_b   1.000
_cell.length_c   1.000
_cell.angle_alpha   90.00
_cell.angle_beta   90.00
_cell.angle_gamma   90.00
#
_symmetry.space_group_name_H-M   'P 1'
#
loop_
_entity.id
_entity.type
_entity.pdbx_description
1 polymer ?
#
loop_
_entity_poly.entity_id
_entity_poly.type
_entity_poly.pdbx_seq_one_letter_code
_entity_poly.pdbx_strand_id
1 'polypeptide(L)'
;MAIMLLLLSGNLVNAEVSVDALSICLNMSGWAQMISTGFMATASVRVANELGRGNAGAAKLAILMILVTSFSIALVVFVVFMVLRVILGFLLNLQVQGVWIGMIIGSTVQTIILVVMTCMTDWDEQISLAHKRIKRPLIS
;
A
#
# COMPACT_ATOMS: atom_id res chain seq x y z
N MET A 1 1.31 20.12 -2.75
CA MET A 1 0.33 19.58 -3.71
C MET A 1 -1.11 19.86 -3.25
N ALA A 2 -1.56 19.34 -2.09
CA ALA A 2 -2.94 19.52 -1.61
C ALA A 2 -3.36 20.99 -1.37
N ILE A 3 -2.48 21.81 -0.77
CA ILE A 3 -2.75 23.23 -0.50
C ILE A 3 -2.88 24.06 -1.81
N MET A 4 -2.17 23.67 -2.87
CA MET A 4 -2.24 24.35 -4.18
C MET A 4 -3.58 24.08 -4.89
N LEU A 5 -4.13 22.86 -4.76
CA LEU A 5 -5.42 22.49 -5.35
C LEU A 5 -6.60 23.11 -4.60
N LEU A 6 -6.48 23.27 -3.28
CA LEU A 6 -7.46 24.00 -2.45
C LEU A 6 -7.56 25.48 -2.88
N LEU A 7 -6.42 26.15 -3.13
CA LEU A 7 -6.40 27.54 -3.60
C LEU A 7 -7.01 27.69 -5.01
N LEU A 8 -6.85 26.69 -5.89
CA LEU A 8 -7.43 26.71 -7.24
C LEU A 8 -8.94 26.43 -7.24
N SER A 9 -9.43 25.60 -6.30
CA SER A 9 -10.85 25.22 -6.19
C SER A 9 -11.71 26.24 -5.44
N GLY A 10 -11.11 27.14 -4.65
CA GLY A 10 -11.82 28.17 -3.87
C GLY A 10 -12.55 29.23 -4.71
N ASN A 11 -12.37 29.24 -6.04
CA ASN A 11 -13.02 30.19 -6.95
C ASN A 11 -14.33 29.66 -7.58
N LEU A 12 -14.83 28.50 -7.14
CA LEU A 12 -16.06 27.89 -7.65
C LEU A 12 -17.24 28.15 -6.70
N VAL A 13 -18.38 28.57 -7.26
CA VAL A 13 -19.64 28.89 -6.53
C VAL A 13 -20.15 27.73 -5.64
N ASN A 14 -19.69 26.49 -5.88
CA ASN A 14 -19.98 25.29 -5.08
C ASN A 14 -18.68 24.51 -4.73
N ALA A 15 -17.64 25.22 -4.29
CA ALA A 15 -16.32 24.64 -4.03
C ALA A 15 -16.30 23.52 -2.98
N GLU A 16 -17.18 23.56 -1.99
CA GLU A 16 -17.17 22.63 -0.85
C GLU A 16 -17.37 21.17 -1.27
N VAL A 17 -18.35 20.88 -2.13
CA VAL A 17 -18.62 19.51 -2.63
C VAL A 17 -17.51 19.02 -3.56
N SER A 18 -16.95 19.92 -4.39
CA SER A 18 -15.85 19.58 -5.30
C SER A 18 -14.57 19.26 -4.52
N VAL A 19 -14.28 20.02 -3.47
CA VAL A 19 -13.11 19.83 -2.61
C VAL A 19 -13.23 18.55 -1.77
N ASP A 20 -14.41 18.24 -1.25
CA ASP A 20 -14.63 17.00 -0.49
C ASP A 20 -14.51 15.75 -1.36
N ALA A 21 -15.11 15.77 -2.56
CA ALA A 21 -14.94 14.70 -3.55
C ALA A 21 -13.46 14.53 -3.98
N LEU A 22 -12.73 15.63 -4.13
CA LEU A 22 -11.30 15.62 -4.47
C LEU A 22 -10.45 15.08 -3.31
N SER A 23 -10.78 15.44 -2.07
CA SER A 23 -10.13 14.93 -0.85
C SER A 23 -10.32 13.42 -0.70
N ILE A 24 -11.53 12.92 -0.95
CA ILE A 24 -11.83 11.48 -0.94
C ILE A 24 -11.03 10.76 -2.02
N CYS A 25 -11.00 11.28 -3.25
CA CYS A 25 -10.24 10.69 -4.35
C CYS A 25 -8.72 10.65 -4.07
N LEU A 26 -8.15 11.74 -3.54
CA LEU A 26 -6.72 11.79 -3.21
C LEU A 26 -6.37 10.88 -2.04
N ASN A 27 -7.22 10.79 -1.01
CA ASN A 27 -7.03 9.83 0.08
C ASN A 27 -7.08 8.39 -0.43
N MET A 28 -8.09 8.05 -1.23
CA MET A 28 -8.24 6.70 -1.78
C MET A 28 -7.07 6.32 -2.71
N SER A 29 -6.50 7.29 -3.43
CA SER A 29 -5.29 7.10 -4.24
C SER A 29 -4.04 6.91 -3.37
N GLY A 30 -3.88 7.68 -2.29
CA GLY A 30 -2.78 7.53 -1.34
C GLY A 30 -2.81 6.16 -0.65
N TRP A 31 -4.01 5.71 -0.31
CA TRP A 31 -4.29 4.39 0.21
C TRP A 31 -3.86 3.25 -0.73
N ALA A 32 -4.20 3.34 -2.01
CA ALA A 32 -3.78 2.37 -3.01
C ALA A 32 -2.24 2.30 -3.14
N GLN A 33 -1.56 3.44 -3.06
CA GLN A 33 -0.09 3.49 -3.08
C GLN A 33 0.54 2.86 -1.83
N MET A 34 -0.04 3.07 -0.64
CA MET A 34 0.45 2.47 0.61
C MET A 34 0.30 0.94 0.65
N ILE A 35 -0.80 0.41 0.10
CA ILE A 35 -1.00 -1.05 0.02
C ILE A 35 0.05 -1.68 -0.92
N SER A 36 0.34 -1.01 -2.04
CA SER A 36 1.35 -1.44 -3.01
C SER A 36 2.76 -1.47 -2.41
N THR A 37 3.16 -0.42 -1.70
CA THR A 37 4.49 -0.36 -1.06
C THR A 37 4.63 -1.37 0.07
N GLY A 38 3.57 -1.67 0.83
CA GLY A 38 3.57 -2.74 1.83
C GLY A 38 3.83 -4.13 1.22
N PHE A 39 3.15 -4.45 0.13
CA PHE A 39 3.38 -5.70 -0.61
C PHE A 39 4.80 -5.77 -1.18
N MET A 40 5.31 -4.67 -1.74
CA MET A 40 6.67 -4.61 -2.28
C MET A 40 7.75 -4.72 -1.20
N ALA A 41 7.51 -4.22 0.01
CA ALA A 41 8.43 -4.38 1.12
C ALA A 41 8.57 -5.86 1.53
N THR A 42 7.47 -6.56 1.79
CA THR A 42 7.47 -7.99 2.14
C THR A 42 8.05 -8.86 1.02
N ALA A 43 7.70 -8.54 -0.22
CA ALA A 43 8.25 -9.15 -1.42
C ALA A 43 9.77 -9.08 -1.46
N SER A 44 10.34 -7.89 -1.26
CA SER A 44 11.77 -7.64 -1.37
C SER A 44 12.57 -8.50 -0.39
N VAL A 45 12.08 -8.66 0.84
CA VAL A 45 12.74 -9.44 1.89
C VAL A 45 12.70 -10.93 1.55
N ARG A 46 11.56 -11.46 1.08
CA ARG A 46 11.45 -12.88 0.68
C ARG A 46 12.29 -13.21 -0.54
N VAL A 47 12.26 -12.35 -1.56
CA VAL A 47 13.07 -12.51 -2.77
C VAL A 47 14.56 -12.45 -2.41
N ALA A 48 14.98 -11.49 -1.58
CA ALA A 48 16.37 -11.38 -1.13
C ALA A 48 16.84 -12.61 -0.33
N ASN A 49 15.99 -13.18 0.53
CA ASN A 49 16.32 -14.38 1.28
C ASN A 49 16.43 -15.62 0.37
N GLU A 50 15.51 -15.81 -0.59
CA GLU A 50 15.60 -16.94 -1.55
C GLU A 50 16.82 -16.82 -2.48
N LEU A 51 17.18 -15.59 -2.89
CA LEU A 51 18.42 -15.31 -3.62
C LEU A 51 19.67 -15.58 -2.77
N GLY A 52 19.65 -15.21 -1.48
CA GLY A 52 20.75 -15.44 -0.54
C GLY A 52 21.05 -16.92 -0.29
N ARG A 53 20.04 -17.80 -0.43
CA ARG A 53 20.16 -19.26 -0.33
C ARG A 53 20.61 -19.93 -1.64
N GLY A 54 20.81 -19.16 -2.72
CA GLY A 54 21.19 -19.68 -4.03
C GLY A 54 20.07 -20.41 -4.78
N ASN A 55 18.81 -20.29 -4.33
CA ASN A 55 17.66 -20.97 -4.93
C ASN A 55 16.86 -20.03 -5.86
N ALA A 56 17.32 -19.92 -7.10
CA ALA A 56 16.69 -19.07 -8.11
C ALA A 56 15.24 -19.47 -8.46
N GLY A 57 14.87 -20.75 -8.25
CA GLY A 57 13.52 -21.25 -8.50
C GLY A 57 12.50 -20.68 -7.52
N ALA A 58 12.83 -20.67 -6.23
CA ALA A 58 11.98 -20.11 -5.18
C ALA A 58 11.85 -18.59 -5.30
N ALA A 59 12.92 -17.88 -5.69
CA ALA A 59 12.87 -16.45 -5.96
C ALA A 59 11.89 -16.10 -7.10
N LYS A 60 11.86 -16.89 -8.19
CA LYS A 60 10.88 -16.69 -9.29
C LYS A 60 9.44 -16.93 -8.83
N LEU A 61 9.20 -17.92 -7.98
CA LEU A 61 7.87 -18.19 -7.41
C LEU A 61 7.40 -17.04 -6.51
N ALA A 62 8.30 -16.48 -5.69
CA ALA A 62 8.01 -15.31 -4.87
C ALA A 62 7.60 -14.10 -5.72
N ILE A 63 8.33 -13.81 -6.82
CA ILE A 63 8.00 -12.75 -7.78
C ILE A 63 6.62 -12.98 -8.42
N LEU A 64 6.32 -14.22 -8.82
CA LEU A 64 5.03 -14.56 -9.43
C LEU A 64 3.87 -14.34 -8.47
N MET A 65 4.01 -14.74 -7.20
CA MET A 65 2.99 -14.54 -6.15
C MET A 65 2.61 -13.05 -6.04
N ILE A 66 3.60 -12.15 -6.08
CA ILE A 66 3.39 -10.69 -5.99
C ILE A 66 2.64 -10.15 -7.19
N LEU A 67 2.98 -10.65 -8.39
CA LEU A 67 2.32 -10.23 -9.63
C LEU A 67 0.84 -10.60 -9.61
N VAL A 68 0.53 -11.83 -9.18
CA VAL A 68 -0.84 -12.34 -9.07
C VAL A 68 -1.63 -11.57 -8.02
N THR A 69 -1.06 -11.28 -6.85
CA THR A 69 -1.74 -10.51 -5.81
C THR A 69 -2.00 -9.06 -6.23
N SER A 70 -1.05 -8.41 -6.92
CA SER A 70 -1.21 -7.04 -7.42
C SER A 70 -2.35 -6.95 -8.45
N PHE A 71 -2.41 -7.89 -9.39
CA PHE A 71 -3.49 -7.97 -10.37
C PHE A 71 -4.85 -8.23 -9.71
N SER A 72 -4.89 -9.13 -8.73
CA SER A 72 -6.12 -9.48 -8.00
C SER A 72 -6.66 -8.29 -7.20
N ILE A 73 -5.80 -7.55 -6.50
CA ILE A 73 -6.19 -6.35 -5.74
C ILE A 73 -6.70 -5.27 -6.70
N ALA A 74 -6.01 -5.05 -7.83
CA ALA A 74 -6.45 -4.06 -8.83
C ALA A 74 -7.84 -4.37 -9.39
N LEU A 75 -8.13 -5.64 -9.70
CA LEU A 75 -9.44 -6.09 -10.17
C LEU A 75 -10.54 -5.84 -9.12
N VAL A 76 -10.29 -6.21 -7.86
CA VAL A 76 -11.26 -6.04 -6.78
C VAL A 76 -11.55 -4.56 -6.53
N VAL A 77 -10.51 -3.73 -6.46
CA VAL A 77 -10.66 -2.28 -6.27
C VAL A 77 -11.45 -1.67 -7.43
N PHE A 78 -11.17 -2.08 -8.67
CA PHE A 78 -11.90 -1.59 -9.85
C PHE A 78 -13.42 -1.88 -9.77
N VAL A 79 -13.79 -3.11 -9.40
CA VAL A 79 -15.20 -3.51 -9.26
C VAL A 79 -15.87 -2.75 -8.10
N VAL A 80 -15.18 -2.63 -6.96
CA VAL A 80 -15.69 -1.88 -5.80
C VAL A 80 -15.91 -0.41 -6.14
N PHE A 81 -14.98 0.23 -6.84
CA PHE A 81 -15.12 1.61 -7.28
C PHE A 81 -16.30 1.80 -8.24
N MET A 82 -16.50 0.85 -9.16
CA MET A 82 -17.63 0.90 -10.08
C MET A 82 -18.97 0.85 -9.33
N VAL A 83 -19.10 -0.06 -8.35
CA VAL A 83 -20.29 -0.17 -7.50
C VAL A 83 -20.45 1.06 -6.61
N LEU A 84 -19.36 1.55 -6.02
CA LEU A 84 -19.35 2.75 -5.18
C LEU A 84 -19.83 3.98 -5.95
N ARG A 85 -19.43 4.16 -7.21
CA ARG A 85 -19.90 5.26 -8.07
C ARG A 85 -21.41 5.21 -8.31
N VAL A 86 -21.96 4.01 -8.52
CA VAL A 86 -23.41 3.84 -8.73
C VAL A 86 -24.19 4.12 -7.43
N ILE A 87 -23.68 3.67 -6.29
CA ILE A 87 -24.31 3.88 -4.98
C ILE A 87 -24.19 5.35 -4.53
N LEU A 88 -23.03 6.01 -4.72
CA LEU A 88 -22.85 7.44 -4.47
C LEU A 88 -23.83 8.30 -5.27
N GLY A 89 -24.10 7.91 -6.53
CA GLY A 89 -25.08 8.59 -7.37
C GLY A 89 -26.52 8.48 -6.86
N PHE A 90 -26.86 7.41 -6.12
CA PHE A 90 -28.20 7.15 -5.61
C PHE A 90 -28.44 7.60 -4.16
N LEU A 91 -27.39 7.66 -3.32
CA LEU A 91 -27.47 7.90 -1.87
C LEU A 91 -26.99 9.29 -1.42
N LEU A 92 -27.06 10.30 -2.29
CA LEU A 92 -26.77 11.70 -1.92
C LEU A 92 -27.73 12.17 -0.82
N ASN A 93 -27.30 12.01 0.45
CA ASN A 93 -27.51 12.97 1.54
C ASN A 93 -26.69 12.67 2.83
N LEU A 94 -26.04 11.51 3.03
CA LEU A 94 -25.13 11.28 4.17
C LEU A 94 -24.04 10.23 3.86
N GLN A 95 -22.90 10.62 3.27
CA GLN A 95 -21.83 9.67 2.92
C GLN A 95 -20.42 10.03 3.43
N VAL A 96 -20.10 11.32 3.58
CA VAL A 96 -18.73 11.77 3.93
C VAL A 96 -18.22 11.17 5.24
N GLN A 97 -19.11 11.04 6.24
CA GLN A 97 -18.80 10.50 7.56
C GLN A 97 -18.46 8.98 7.53
N GLY A 98 -19.16 8.20 6.70
CA GLY A 98 -18.94 6.75 6.59
C GLY A 98 -17.59 6.43 5.92
N VAL A 99 -17.20 7.23 4.93
CA VAL A 99 -15.90 7.10 4.25
C VAL A 99 -14.76 7.42 5.23
N TRP A 100 -14.92 8.44 6.07
CA TRP A 100 -13.92 8.81 7.09
C TRP A 100 -13.69 7.71 8.14
N ILE A 101 -14.75 7.11 8.66
CA ILE A 101 -14.65 6.01 9.63
C ILE A 101 -13.98 4.79 8.98
N GLY A 102 -14.34 4.47 7.73
CA GLY A 102 -13.68 3.42 6.95
C GLY A 102 -12.18 3.65 6.76
N MET A 103 -11.75 4.90 6.50
CA MET A 103 -10.34 5.25 6.35
C MET A 103 -9.53 5.10 7.65
N ILE A 104 -10.09 5.45 8.80
CA ILE A 104 -9.39 5.33 10.10
C ILE A 104 -9.26 3.85 10.52
N ILE A 105 -10.32 3.07 10.35
CA ILE A 105 -10.29 1.63 10.66
C ILE A 105 -9.34 0.91 9.71
N GLY A 106 -9.37 1.26 8.42
CA GLY A 106 -8.41 0.73 7.46
C GLY A 106 -6.97 1.01 7.91
N SER A 107 -6.62 2.27 8.24
CA SER A 107 -5.22 2.69 8.42
C SER A 107 -4.59 2.01 9.62
N THR A 108 -5.38 1.85 10.68
CA THR A 108 -4.98 1.14 11.88
C THR A 108 -4.74 -0.34 11.59
N VAL A 109 -5.65 -1.00 10.88
CA VAL A 109 -5.47 -2.41 10.47
C VAL A 109 -4.23 -2.59 9.58
N GLN A 110 -4.03 -1.71 8.59
CA GLN A 110 -2.85 -1.76 7.71
C GLN A 110 -1.54 -1.52 8.48
N THR A 111 -1.53 -0.58 9.43
CA THR A 111 -0.34 -0.29 10.25
C THR A 111 0.01 -1.49 11.13
N ILE A 112 -0.99 -2.13 11.73
CA ILE A 112 -0.78 -3.34 12.54
C ILE A 112 -0.19 -4.47 11.68
N ILE A 113 -0.69 -4.68 10.46
CA ILE A 113 -0.15 -5.69 9.53
C ILE A 113 1.32 -5.39 9.17
N LEU A 114 1.67 -4.14 8.89
CA LEU A 114 3.06 -3.74 8.60
C LEU A 114 3.98 -3.91 9.80
N VAL A 115 3.50 -3.59 11.00
CA VAL A 115 4.26 -3.80 12.25
C VAL A 115 4.49 -5.30 12.48
N VAL A 116 3.45 -6.13 12.34
CA VAL A 116 3.57 -7.58 12.47
C VAL A 116 4.54 -8.16 11.44
N MET A 117 4.47 -7.73 10.17
CA MET A 117 5.42 -8.15 9.12
C MET A 117 6.87 -7.76 9.45
N THR A 118 7.08 -6.55 9.98
CA THR A 118 8.41 -6.05 10.38
C THR A 118 8.97 -6.83 11.57
N CYS A 119 8.12 -7.15 12.54
CA CYS A 119 8.49 -7.92 13.72
C CYS A 119 8.73 -9.41 13.41
N MET A 120 8.02 -9.98 12.43
CA MET A 120 8.19 -11.38 11.99
C MET A 120 9.29 -11.57 10.95
N THR A 121 10.01 -10.51 10.54
CA THR A 121 11.16 -10.64 9.67
C THR A 121 12.32 -11.23 10.47
N ASP A 122 12.85 -12.39 10.05
CA ASP A 122 13.95 -13.08 10.75
C ASP A 122 15.22 -12.22 10.78
N TRP A 123 15.38 -11.50 11.89
CA TRP A 123 16.55 -10.67 12.15
C TRP A 123 17.82 -11.52 12.34
N ASP A 124 17.69 -12.75 12.80
CA ASP A 124 18.82 -13.65 13.07
C ASP A 124 19.55 -14.08 11.79
N GLU A 125 18.82 -14.33 10.70
CA GLU A 125 19.43 -14.65 9.41
C GLU A 125 20.22 -13.45 8.87
N GLN A 126 19.64 -12.24 8.97
CA GLN A 126 20.30 -11.00 8.55
C GLN A 126 21.54 -10.67 9.38
N ILE A 127 21.48 -10.87 10.70
CA ILE A 127 22.62 -10.67 11.60
C ILE A 127 23.73 -11.69 11.29
N SER A 128 23.39 -12.95 11.00
CA SER A 128 24.38 -13.98 10.65
C SER A 128 25.12 -13.68 9.33
N LEU A 129 24.40 -13.16 8.34
CA LEU A 129 24.94 -12.75 7.04
C LEU A 129 25.80 -11.49 7.16
N ALA A 130 25.36 -10.50 7.95
CA ALA A 130 26.13 -9.30 8.24
C ALA A 130 27.43 -9.63 9.00
N HIS A 131 27.37 -10.52 9.98
CA HIS A 131 28.54 -10.98 10.73
C HIS A 131 29.55 -11.71 9.82
N LYS A 132 29.07 -12.55 8.89
CA LYS A 132 29.92 -13.22 7.88
C LYS A 132 30.57 -12.24 6.89
N ARG A 133 29.88 -11.13 6.53
CA ARG A 133 30.45 -10.08 5.67
C ARG A 133 31.55 -9.27 6.38
N ILE A 134 31.39 -9.01 7.67
CA ILE A 134 32.40 -8.31 8.50
C ILE A 134 33.62 -9.20 8.77
N LYS A 135 33.42 -10.51 8.96
CA LYS A 135 34.51 -11.47 9.19
C LYS A 135 35.23 -11.96 7.94
N ARG A 136 34.74 -11.66 6.72
CA ARG A 136 35.57 -11.83 5.53
C ARG A 136 36.68 -10.77 5.60
N PRO A 137 37.95 -11.14 5.78
CA PRO A 137 39.00 -10.16 5.74
C PRO A 137 39.01 -9.55 4.33
N LEU A 138 39.03 -8.22 4.26
CA LEU A 138 39.31 -7.47 3.04
C LEU A 138 40.75 -7.80 2.63
N ILE A 139 40.94 -8.94 1.98
CA ILE A 139 42.17 -9.28 1.28
C ILE A 139 41.82 -9.20 -0.20
N SER A 140 41.87 -7.98 -0.72
CA SER A 140 42.21 -7.72 -2.12
C SER A 140 43.68 -7.32 -2.17
#